data_AF-A0AAV1T504-F1
#
_entry.id   AF-A0AAV1T504-F1
#
_cell.length_a   1.000
_cell.length_b   1.000
_cell.length_c   1.000
_cell.angle_alpha   90.00
_cell.angle_beta   90.00
_cell.angle_gamma   90.00
#
_symmetry.space_group_name_H-M   'P 1'
#
loop_
_entity.id
_entity.type
_entity.pdbx_description
1 polymer ?
#
loop_
_entity_poly.entity_id
_entity_poly.type
_entity_poly.pdbx_seq_one_letter_code
_entity_poly.pdbx_strand_id
1 'polypeptide(L)'
;MKHLAIVALQLYANFISQPSRSVIWVLKVKNVDFNLVEMNPGADFFKSDEFGALNPNRFVPVIKDEDFVLTEGMAILQYLGDRFNWTGPADLYPNDIRVRAKIDEYLHWHHTNTRLFTINIFRPATAQRNNSATGKDLEALGGTDDLIAKVFGLLEVFLVNDYIAHTNFPTIADFAAYCEIDQLGMMGFQFSQYPKVSAWIGRMKKTAYNEEVHQKLEVYVDERGLRNFHS
;
A
#
# COMPACT_ATOMS: atom_id res chain seq x y z
N MET A 1 40.05 -5.19 12.70
CA MET A 1 38.88 -4.95 11.83
C MET A 1 37.76 -4.47 12.72
N LYS A 2 37.39 -3.19 12.64
CA LYS A 2 36.22 -2.67 13.36
C LYS A 2 34.98 -3.27 12.69
N HIS A 3 34.16 -4.00 13.43
CA HIS A 3 32.79 -4.28 13.00
C HIS A 3 32.11 -2.91 12.85
N LEU A 4 31.96 -2.45 11.61
CA LEU A 4 30.97 -1.44 11.28
C LEU A 4 29.64 -2.03 11.71
N ALA A 5 29.01 -1.44 12.73
CA ALA A 5 27.64 -1.74 13.05
C ALA A 5 26.84 -1.49 11.76
N ILE A 6 26.22 -2.54 11.23
CA ILE A 6 25.21 -2.38 10.19
C ILE A 6 24.11 -1.57 10.87
N VAL A 7 24.01 -0.28 10.55
CA VAL A 7 22.92 0.54 11.07
C VAL A 7 21.66 0.00 10.40
N ALA A 8 20.80 -0.63 11.19
CA ALA A 8 19.58 -1.26 10.68
C ALA A 8 18.63 -0.19 10.12
N LEU A 9 18.10 -0.43 8.92
CA LEU A 9 17.04 0.38 8.30
C LEU A 9 15.89 0.57 9.30
N GLN A 10 15.58 1.81 9.67
CA GLN A 10 14.42 2.09 10.52
C GLN A 10 13.20 2.39 9.66
N LEU A 11 12.07 1.78 9.98
CA LEU A 11 10.80 1.99 9.28
C LEU A 11 9.75 2.45 10.30
N TYR A 12 9.25 3.67 10.13
CA TYR A 12 8.12 4.20 10.88
C TYR A 12 6.85 3.91 10.10
N ALA A 13 6.06 2.94 10.54
CA ALA A 13 4.95 2.41 9.76
C ALA A 13 3.89 1.75 10.66
N ASN A 14 2.71 1.48 10.08
CA ASN A 14 1.74 0.59 10.70
C ASN A 14 1.09 -0.32 9.66
N PHE A 15 0.45 -1.38 10.13
CA PHE A 15 -0.17 -2.39 9.27
C PHE A 15 -1.59 -2.03 8.81
N ILE A 16 -2.11 -0.86 9.17
CA ILE A 16 -3.42 -0.37 8.69
C ILE A 16 -3.22 0.44 7.40
N SER A 17 -2.21 1.31 7.37
CA SER A 17 -1.86 2.16 6.24
C SER A 17 -1.39 1.35 5.04
N GLN A 18 -2.02 1.58 3.90
CA GLN A 18 -1.76 0.92 2.60
C GLN A 18 -0.30 1.11 2.15
N PRO A 19 0.25 2.34 2.06
CA PRO A 19 1.65 2.53 1.66
C PRO A 19 2.64 2.00 2.70
N SER A 20 2.24 1.88 3.98
CA SER A 20 3.08 1.24 4.99
C SER A 20 3.13 -0.27 4.81
N ARG A 21 1.97 -0.91 4.61
CA ARG A 21 1.88 -2.34 4.31
C ARG A 21 2.69 -2.71 3.07
N SER A 22 2.62 -1.94 1.99
CA SER A 22 3.38 -2.25 0.77
C SER A 22 4.89 -2.26 1.02
N VAL A 23 5.43 -1.28 1.77
CA VAL A 23 6.85 -1.22 2.14
C VAL A 23 7.25 -2.39 3.04
N ILE A 24 6.46 -2.67 4.08
CA ILE A 24 6.71 -3.82 4.98
C ILE A 24 6.71 -5.12 4.18
N TRP A 25 5.78 -5.26 3.24
CA TRP A 25 5.60 -6.49 2.46
C TRP A 25 6.79 -6.75 1.55
N VAL A 26 7.25 -5.74 0.80
CA VAL A 26 8.42 -5.93 -0.09
C VAL A 26 9.69 -6.22 0.72
N LEU A 27 9.89 -5.56 1.87
CA LEU A 27 11.04 -5.82 2.75
C LEU A 27 11.04 -7.28 3.24
N LYS A 28 9.88 -7.80 3.65
CA LYS A 28 9.73 -9.21 4.05
C LYS A 28 9.97 -10.18 2.90
N VAL A 29 9.36 -9.94 1.74
CA VAL A 29 9.54 -10.79 0.54
C VAL A 29 11.01 -10.83 0.10
N LYS A 30 11.74 -9.72 0.25
CA LYS A 30 13.16 -9.62 -0.10
C LYS A 30 14.11 -9.97 1.05
N ASN A 31 13.58 -10.42 2.18
CA ASN A 31 14.33 -10.83 3.37
C ASN A 31 15.35 -9.75 3.80
N VAL A 32 14.91 -8.49 3.82
CA VAL A 32 15.69 -7.38 4.34
C VAL A 32 15.34 -7.16 5.80
N ASP A 33 16.34 -7.12 6.66
CA ASP A 33 16.18 -6.79 8.07
C ASP A 33 15.91 -5.29 8.23
N PHE A 34 14.90 -4.96 9.04
CA PHE A 34 14.56 -3.59 9.39
C PHE A 34 14.03 -3.51 10.83
N ASN A 35 14.25 -2.37 11.47
CA ASN A 35 13.66 -2.06 12.77
C ASN A 35 12.33 -1.31 12.56
N LEU A 36 11.21 -1.97 12.87
CA LEU A 36 9.89 -1.37 12.80
C LEU A 36 9.63 -0.51 14.04
N VAL A 37 9.53 0.80 13.85
CA VAL A 37 8.90 1.70 14.82
C VAL A 37 7.41 1.68 14.51
N GLU A 38 6.64 0.92 15.28
CA GLU A 38 5.21 0.75 15.02
C GLU A 38 4.41 2.01 15.39
N MET A 39 3.79 2.62 14.37
CA MET A 39 3.12 3.91 14.44
C MET A 39 1.61 3.75 14.59
N ASN A 40 1.14 3.46 15.81
CA ASN A 40 -0.28 3.24 16.11
C ASN A 40 -1.16 4.44 15.67
N PRO A 41 -2.18 4.25 14.82
CA PRO A 41 -3.05 5.34 14.37
C PRO A 41 -3.63 6.15 15.54
N GLY A 42 -3.47 7.47 15.49
CA GLY A 42 -3.96 8.38 16.53
C GLY A 42 -3.05 8.55 17.75
N ALA A 43 -1.94 7.81 17.85
CA ALA A 43 -0.97 7.98 18.93
C ALA A 43 -0.34 9.39 18.92
N ASP A 44 -0.05 9.91 20.11
CA ASP A 44 0.48 11.27 20.27
C ASP A 44 1.88 11.46 19.65
N PHE A 45 2.62 10.38 19.42
CA PHE A 45 3.91 10.45 18.74
C PHE A 45 3.79 11.05 17.33
N PHE A 46 2.66 10.87 16.62
CA PHE A 46 2.42 11.54 15.33
C PHE A 46 2.45 13.08 15.45
N LYS A 47 2.10 13.63 16.63
CA LYS A 47 2.05 15.07 16.91
C LYS A 47 3.37 15.60 17.50
N SER A 48 4.31 14.73 17.84
CA SER A 48 5.59 15.11 18.46
C SER A 48 6.50 15.88 17.50
N ASP A 49 7.29 16.83 18.00
CA ASP A 49 8.29 17.52 17.17
C ASP A 49 9.36 16.57 16.65
N GLU A 50 9.64 15.48 17.38
CA GLU A 50 10.53 14.41 16.94
C GLU A 50 10.06 13.78 15.62
N PHE A 51 8.81 13.33 15.54
CA PHE A 51 8.29 12.78 14.28
C PHE A 51 8.12 13.85 13.20
N GLY A 52 7.77 15.08 13.59
CA GLY A 52 7.69 16.22 12.68
C GLY A 52 9.03 16.56 12.01
N ALA A 53 10.15 16.36 12.72
CA ALA A 53 11.49 16.54 12.18
C ALA A 53 11.85 15.47 11.12
N LEU A 54 11.26 14.28 11.20
CA LEU A 54 11.41 13.22 10.20
C LEU A 54 10.48 13.45 8.99
N ASN A 55 9.22 13.81 9.26
CA ASN A 55 8.23 14.10 8.23
C ASN A 55 7.34 15.27 8.65
N PRO A 56 7.49 16.47 8.05
CA PRO A 56 6.65 17.62 8.35
C PRO A 56 5.15 17.39 8.09
N ASN A 57 4.81 16.49 7.15
CA ASN A 57 3.42 16.08 6.89
C ASN A 57 2.87 15.11 7.94
N ARG A 58 3.73 14.56 8.81
CA ARG A 58 3.38 13.66 9.92
C ARG A 58 2.59 12.43 9.44
N PHE A 59 2.99 11.87 8.31
CA PHE A 59 2.42 10.64 7.76
C PHE A 59 3.43 9.50 7.74
N VAL A 60 2.89 8.28 7.70
CA VAL A 60 3.64 7.04 7.50
C VAL A 60 3.36 6.48 6.11
N PRO A 61 4.30 5.75 5.49
CA PRO A 61 5.59 5.34 6.03
C PRO A 61 6.67 6.43 5.98
N VAL A 62 7.66 6.30 6.85
CA VAL A 62 8.95 7.02 6.77
C VAL A 62 10.06 5.98 6.96
N ILE A 63 11.12 6.05 6.15
CA ILE A 63 12.34 5.29 6.41
C ILE A 63 13.45 6.20 6.91
N LYS A 64 14.37 5.63 7.68
CA LYS A 64 15.67 6.18 7.96
C LYS A 64 16.73 5.12 7.67
N ASP A 65 17.49 5.33 6.61
CA ASP A 65 18.67 4.53 6.25
C ASP A 65 19.91 5.36 6.61
N GLU A 66 20.55 5.01 7.72
CA GLU A 66 21.64 5.81 8.30
C GLU A 66 21.23 7.26 8.61
N ASP A 67 21.80 8.25 7.92
CA ASP A 67 21.49 9.68 8.02
C ASP A 67 20.44 10.14 6.99
N PHE A 68 20.06 9.27 6.05
CA PHE A 68 19.10 9.56 5.00
C PHE A 68 17.67 9.24 5.46
N VAL A 69 16.81 10.26 5.46
CA VAL A 69 15.37 10.13 5.75
C VAL A 69 14.59 10.30 4.46
N LEU A 70 13.66 9.38 4.20
CA LEU A 70 12.79 9.43 3.05
C LEU A 70 11.33 9.18 3.46
N THR A 71 10.46 9.99 2.90
CA THR A 71 9.00 9.92 3.04
C THR A 71 8.38 9.52 1.69
N GLU A 72 7.05 9.41 1.64
CA GLU A 72 6.28 8.94 0.48
C GLU A 72 6.50 7.46 0.16
N GLY A 73 5.46 6.64 0.38
CA GLY A 73 5.57 5.18 0.26
C GLY A 73 6.08 4.71 -1.10
N MET A 74 5.66 5.33 -2.20
CA MET A 74 6.09 4.91 -3.53
C MET A 74 7.55 5.26 -3.81
N ALA A 75 8.01 6.44 -3.36
CA ALA A 75 9.41 6.84 -3.45
C ALA A 75 10.30 5.91 -2.60
N ILE A 76 9.83 5.53 -1.40
CA ILE A 76 10.47 4.53 -0.55
C ILE A 76 10.61 3.19 -1.28
N LEU A 77 9.55 2.69 -1.94
CA LEU A 77 9.61 1.43 -2.68
C LEU A 77 10.67 1.45 -3.80
N GLN A 78 10.72 2.55 -4.58
CA GLN A 78 11.72 2.72 -5.64
C GLN A 78 13.14 2.78 -5.05
N TYR A 79 13.33 3.60 -3.99
CA TYR A 79 14.60 3.71 -3.28
C TYR A 79 15.10 2.36 -2.78
N LEU A 80 14.25 1.59 -2.10
CA LEU A 80 14.61 0.25 -1.59
C LEU A 80 14.98 -0.70 -2.73
N GLY A 81 14.26 -0.62 -3.85
CA GLY A 81 14.57 -1.39 -5.07
C GLY A 81 16.00 -1.14 -5.56
N ASP A 82 16.40 0.12 -5.70
CA ASP A 82 17.76 0.47 -6.14
C ASP A 82 18.80 0.20 -5.04
N ARG A 83 18.49 0.56 -3.79
CA ARG A 83 19.37 0.45 -2.61
C ARG A 83 19.78 -0.98 -2.28
N PHE A 84 18.89 -1.95 -2.50
CA PHE A 84 19.12 -3.37 -2.24
C PHE A 84 19.28 -4.20 -3.52
N ASN A 85 19.44 -3.54 -4.67
CA ASN A 85 19.69 -4.16 -5.98
C ASN A 85 18.62 -5.18 -6.40
N TRP A 86 17.34 -4.84 -6.21
CA TRP A 86 16.17 -5.62 -6.66
C TRP A 86 15.84 -5.34 -8.14
N THR A 87 16.88 -5.23 -8.97
CA THR A 87 16.81 -4.64 -10.32
C THR A 87 17.06 -5.67 -11.43
N GLY A 88 17.05 -6.96 -11.10
CA GLY A 88 17.18 -8.06 -12.06
C GLY A 88 16.01 -8.13 -13.06
N PRO A 89 16.15 -8.91 -14.16
CA PRO A 89 15.15 -8.96 -15.24
C PRO A 89 13.73 -9.38 -14.82
N ALA A 90 13.60 -10.10 -13.71
CA ALA A 90 12.33 -10.56 -13.14
C ALA A 90 12.27 -10.29 -11.63
N ASP A 91 12.65 -9.08 -11.22
CA ASP A 91 12.66 -8.64 -9.83
C ASP A 91 11.71 -7.45 -9.61
N LEU A 92 11.64 -6.91 -8.40
CA LEU A 92 10.61 -5.96 -7.99
C LEU A 92 10.73 -4.58 -8.67
N TYR A 93 11.94 -4.15 -9.03
CA TYR A 93 12.18 -2.86 -9.69
C TYR A 93 13.25 -2.94 -10.79
N PRO A 94 12.99 -3.67 -11.90
CA PRO A 94 13.98 -3.99 -12.92
C PRO A 94 14.63 -2.75 -13.57
N ASN A 95 15.84 -2.94 -14.10
CA ASN A 95 16.57 -1.92 -14.87
C ASN A 95 16.07 -1.74 -16.32
N ASP A 96 15.19 -2.63 -16.80
CA ASP A 96 14.56 -2.43 -18.11
C ASP A 96 13.72 -1.15 -18.09
N ILE A 97 14.08 -0.20 -18.95
CA ILE A 97 13.51 1.15 -18.94
C ILE A 97 12.01 1.15 -19.24
N ARG A 98 11.50 0.17 -20.00
CA ARG A 98 10.07 0.12 -20.37
C ARG A 98 9.26 -0.49 -19.24
N VAL A 99 9.78 -1.54 -18.61
CA VAL A 99 9.17 -2.11 -17.39
C VAL A 99 9.16 -1.07 -16.28
N ARG A 100 10.30 -0.38 -16.03
CA ARG A 100 10.37 0.68 -15.02
C ARG A 100 9.40 1.82 -15.31
N ALA A 101 9.29 2.26 -16.57
CA ALA A 101 8.30 3.27 -16.96
C ALA A 101 6.85 2.84 -16.69
N LYS A 102 6.53 1.54 -16.85
CA LYS A 102 5.19 1.00 -16.52
C LYS A 102 4.95 0.87 -15.02
N ILE A 103 5.98 0.53 -14.25
CA ILE A 103 5.92 0.60 -12.78
C ILE A 103 5.60 2.05 -12.37
N ASP A 104 6.41 3.00 -12.82
CA ASP A 104 6.29 4.42 -12.45
C ASP A 104 4.96 5.02 -12.92
N GLU A 105 4.46 4.64 -14.11
CA GLU A 105 3.13 5.01 -14.61
C GLU A 105 2.04 4.65 -13.60
N TYR A 106 2.05 3.41 -13.07
CA TYR A 106 1.11 3.02 -12.03
C TYR A 106 1.34 3.77 -10.72
N LEU A 107 2.59 3.86 -10.25
CA LEU A 107 2.93 4.54 -9.00
C LEU A 107 2.54 6.02 -9.01
N HIS A 108 2.46 6.68 -10.17
CA HIS A 108 1.91 8.03 -10.26
C HIS A 108 0.38 8.03 -10.43
N TRP A 109 -0.16 7.14 -11.26
CA TRP A 109 -1.60 7.05 -11.53
C TRP A 109 -2.42 6.69 -10.28
N HIS A 110 -1.87 5.86 -9.38
CA HIS A 110 -2.60 5.36 -8.22
C HIS A 110 -3.10 6.50 -7.31
N HIS A 111 -2.35 7.61 -7.19
CA HIS A 111 -2.66 8.75 -6.31
C HIS A 111 -4.03 9.38 -6.59
N THR A 112 -4.50 9.34 -7.83
CA THR A 112 -5.80 9.89 -8.26
C THR A 112 -6.80 8.80 -8.66
N ASN A 113 -6.50 7.55 -8.37
CA ASN A 113 -7.32 6.39 -8.72
C ASN A 113 -7.44 5.40 -7.55
N THR A 114 -6.66 4.32 -7.50
CA THR A 114 -6.80 3.29 -6.45
C THR A 114 -6.62 3.85 -5.03
N ARG A 115 -5.80 4.89 -4.84
CA ARG A 115 -5.66 5.58 -3.54
C ARG A 115 -6.98 6.21 -3.06
N LEU A 116 -7.87 6.57 -3.98
CA LEU A 116 -9.18 7.11 -3.65
C LEU A 116 -10.06 6.09 -2.94
N PHE A 117 -9.80 4.78 -3.04
CA PHE A 117 -10.52 3.80 -2.24
C PHE A 117 -10.30 4.04 -0.74
N THR A 118 -9.09 4.37 -0.31
CA THR A 118 -8.89 4.73 1.09
C THR A 118 -9.53 6.07 1.44
N ILE A 119 -9.35 7.08 0.58
CA ILE A 119 -9.75 8.46 0.87
C ILE A 119 -11.28 8.62 0.88
N ASN A 120 -11.97 7.96 -0.05
CA ASN A 120 -13.40 8.14 -0.29
C ASN A 120 -14.26 6.96 0.19
N ILE A 121 -13.66 5.81 0.52
CA ILE A 121 -14.41 4.63 0.98
C ILE A 121 -13.94 4.21 2.37
N PHE A 122 -12.73 3.67 2.50
CA PHE A 122 -12.27 3.04 3.76
C PHE A 122 -12.26 3.99 4.96
N ARG A 123 -11.69 5.20 4.80
CA ARG A 123 -11.64 6.21 5.87
C ARG A 123 -13.03 6.77 6.20
N PRO A 124 -13.84 7.21 5.23
CA PRO A 124 -15.22 7.62 5.48
C PRO A 124 -16.07 6.53 6.16
N ALA A 125 -15.96 5.28 5.71
CA ALA A 125 -16.68 4.14 6.29
C ALA A 125 -16.29 3.91 7.76
N THR A 126 -14.98 3.95 8.04
CA THR A 126 -14.46 3.91 9.41
C THR A 126 -15.02 5.04 10.26
N ALA A 127 -15.01 6.28 9.74
CA ALA A 127 -15.52 7.44 10.46
C ALA A 127 -17.03 7.31 10.73
N GLN A 128 -17.79 6.78 9.77
CA GLN A 128 -19.23 6.55 9.93
C GLN A 128 -19.50 5.51 11.03
N ARG A 129 -18.78 4.38 11.03
CA ARG A 129 -18.89 3.35 12.08
C ARG A 129 -18.51 3.87 13.46
N ASN A 130 -17.57 4.82 13.53
CA ASN A 130 -17.16 5.47 14.77
C ASN A 130 -18.06 6.64 15.18
N ASN A 131 -19.17 6.91 14.46
CA ASN A 131 -20.03 8.08 14.66
C ASN A 131 -19.28 9.43 14.60
N SER A 132 -18.23 9.50 13.77
CA SER A 132 -17.37 10.67 13.60
C SER A 132 -17.28 11.14 12.14
N ALA A 133 -18.15 10.63 11.26
CA ALA A 133 -18.20 11.04 9.86
C ALA A 133 -18.65 12.50 9.72
N THR A 134 -17.96 13.23 8.84
CA THR A 134 -18.33 14.57 8.39
C THR A 134 -19.29 14.51 7.21
N GLY A 135 -19.88 15.64 6.82
CA GLY A 135 -20.70 15.71 5.59
C GLY A 135 -19.93 15.31 4.33
N LYS A 136 -18.63 15.62 4.26
CA LYS A 136 -17.76 15.21 3.15
C LYS A 136 -17.54 13.70 3.11
N ASP A 137 -17.43 13.05 4.28
CA ASP A 137 -17.31 11.61 4.35
C ASP A 137 -18.57 10.93 3.79
N LEU A 138 -19.75 11.40 4.19
CA LEU A 138 -21.03 10.86 3.71
C LEU A 138 -21.24 11.10 2.19
N GLU A 139 -20.84 12.27 1.69
CA GLU A 139 -20.86 12.56 0.25
C GLU A 139 -19.94 11.63 -0.53
N ALA A 140 -18.71 11.43 -0.05
CA ALA A 140 -17.75 10.52 -0.68
C ALA A 140 -18.27 9.08 -0.72
N LEU A 141 -18.89 8.61 0.37
CA LEU A 141 -19.52 7.30 0.43
C LEU A 141 -20.66 7.12 -0.59
N GLY A 142 -21.42 8.18 -0.88
CA GLY A 142 -22.45 8.16 -1.91
C GLY A 142 -21.92 7.92 -3.34
N GLY A 143 -20.64 8.25 -3.59
CA GLY A 143 -19.96 8.05 -4.88
C GLY A 143 -19.16 6.74 -4.99
N THR A 144 -19.35 5.80 -4.06
CA THR A 144 -18.57 4.56 -3.99
C THR A 144 -18.65 3.76 -5.29
N ASP A 145 -19.86 3.43 -5.74
CA ASP A 145 -20.06 2.50 -6.87
C ASP A 145 -19.47 3.07 -8.17
N ASP A 146 -19.64 4.37 -8.41
CA ASP A 146 -19.07 5.07 -9.56
C ASP A 146 -17.54 5.07 -9.53
N LEU A 147 -16.95 5.30 -8.34
CA LEU A 147 -15.50 5.27 -8.18
C LEU A 147 -14.94 3.87 -8.44
N ILE A 148 -15.56 2.84 -7.86
CA ILE A 148 -15.20 1.43 -8.06
C ILE A 148 -15.30 1.06 -9.54
N ALA A 149 -16.44 1.36 -10.17
CA ALA A 149 -16.68 1.07 -11.59
C ALA A 149 -15.65 1.74 -12.50
N LYS A 150 -15.38 3.03 -12.26
CA LYS A 150 -14.36 3.78 -13.01
C LYS A 150 -12.97 3.16 -12.85
N VAL A 151 -12.51 2.95 -11.61
CA VAL A 151 -11.12 2.56 -11.35
C VAL A 151 -10.87 1.10 -11.76
N PHE A 152 -11.80 0.18 -11.47
CA PHE A 152 -11.64 -1.20 -11.92
C PHE A 152 -11.87 -1.37 -13.43
N GLY A 153 -12.74 -0.57 -14.05
CA GLY A 153 -12.84 -0.51 -15.51
C GLY A 153 -11.52 -0.13 -16.17
N LEU A 154 -10.78 0.83 -15.60
CA LEU A 154 -9.44 1.18 -16.07
C LEU A 154 -8.42 0.05 -15.82
N LEU A 155 -8.43 -0.58 -14.65
CA LEU A 155 -7.52 -1.70 -14.34
C LEU A 155 -7.75 -2.92 -15.23
N GLU A 156 -8.99 -3.23 -15.61
CA GLU A 156 -9.29 -4.28 -16.60
C GLU A 156 -8.68 -3.99 -17.98
N VAL A 157 -8.51 -2.71 -18.34
CA VAL A 157 -7.81 -2.32 -19.56
C VAL A 157 -6.30 -2.41 -19.40
N PHE A 158 -5.75 -1.94 -18.27
CA PHE A 158 -4.30 -1.88 -18.03
C PHE A 158 -3.67 -3.23 -17.69
N LEU A 159 -4.43 -4.18 -17.14
CA LEU A 159 -3.97 -5.56 -16.96
C LEU A 159 -3.94 -6.28 -18.31
N VAL A 160 -2.89 -6.01 -19.09
CA VAL A 160 -2.61 -6.65 -20.38
C VAL A 160 -1.95 -8.02 -20.18
N ASN A 161 -1.03 -8.11 -19.22
CA ASN A 161 -0.38 -9.35 -18.77
C ASN A 161 -0.83 -9.70 -17.34
N ASP A 162 -0.11 -10.61 -16.69
CA ASP A 162 -0.49 -11.12 -15.37
C ASP A 162 -0.33 -10.09 -14.23
N TYR A 163 0.46 -9.04 -14.42
CA TYR A 163 0.80 -8.04 -13.39
C TYR A 163 0.70 -6.61 -13.91
N ILE A 164 0.59 -5.66 -12.97
CA ILE A 164 0.27 -4.24 -13.21
C ILE A 164 1.23 -3.58 -14.20
N ALA A 165 2.54 -3.87 -14.10
CA ALA A 165 3.55 -3.29 -14.97
C ALA A 165 3.68 -3.99 -16.34
N HIS A 166 2.65 -4.72 -16.76
CA HIS A 166 2.63 -5.55 -17.97
C HIS A 166 3.74 -6.63 -17.96
N THR A 167 4.07 -7.16 -16.79
CA THR A 167 5.05 -8.24 -16.59
C THR A 167 4.36 -9.58 -16.34
N ASN A 168 5.15 -10.66 -16.34
CA ASN A 168 4.72 -12.01 -15.92
C ASN A 168 5.20 -12.35 -14.48
N PHE A 169 5.68 -11.35 -13.75
CA PHE A 169 6.15 -11.42 -12.36
C PHE A 169 5.72 -10.14 -11.62
N PRO A 170 5.50 -10.18 -10.29
CA PRO A 170 5.09 -9.00 -9.55
C PRO A 170 6.23 -7.99 -9.42
N THR A 171 5.87 -6.71 -9.45
CA THR A 171 6.76 -5.57 -9.24
C THR A 171 6.28 -4.74 -8.06
N ILE A 172 7.05 -3.73 -7.62
CA ILE A 172 6.60 -2.82 -6.55
C ILE A 172 5.24 -2.16 -6.85
N ALA A 173 4.86 -1.99 -8.12
CA ALA A 173 3.53 -1.52 -8.51
C ALA A 173 2.42 -2.46 -8.05
N ASP A 174 2.63 -3.78 -8.14
CA ASP A 174 1.65 -4.78 -7.71
C ASP A 174 1.47 -4.80 -6.19
N PHE A 175 2.56 -4.64 -5.43
CA PHE A 175 2.50 -4.55 -3.97
C PHE A 175 1.76 -3.28 -3.52
N ALA A 176 2.04 -2.14 -4.15
CA ALA A 176 1.31 -0.90 -3.92
C ALA A 176 -0.18 -1.03 -4.28
N ALA A 177 -0.47 -1.58 -5.47
CA ALA A 177 -1.83 -1.77 -5.95
C ALA A 177 -2.64 -2.67 -5.04
N TYR A 178 -2.05 -3.79 -4.63
CA TYR A 178 -2.75 -4.79 -3.83
C TYR A 178 -3.17 -4.19 -2.50
N CYS A 179 -2.28 -3.48 -1.81
CA CYS A 179 -2.61 -2.87 -0.52
C CYS A 179 -3.68 -1.78 -0.61
N GLU A 180 -3.88 -1.14 -1.77
CA GLU A 180 -5.00 -0.21 -2.00
C GLU A 180 -6.31 -0.94 -2.35
N ILE A 181 -6.25 -2.11 -2.98
CA ILE A 181 -7.43 -2.82 -3.50
C ILE A 181 -8.00 -3.80 -2.48
N ASP A 182 -7.13 -4.51 -1.75
CA ASP A 182 -7.49 -5.62 -0.89
C ASP A 182 -8.41 -5.22 0.26
N GLN A 183 -8.25 -3.99 0.79
CA GLN A 183 -9.11 -3.41 1.81
C GLN A 183 -10.59 -3.42 1.41
N LEU A 184 -10.94 -3.23 0.12
CA LEU A 184 -12.32 -3.31 -0.34
C LEU A 184 -12.85 -4.75 -0.24
N GLY A 185 -12.02 -5.72 -0.60
CA GLY A 185 -12.35 -7.15 -0.44
C GLY A 185 -12.56 -7.51 1.02
N MET A 186 -11.72 -6.98 1.92
CA MET A 186 -11.90 -7.14 3.35
C MET A 186 -13.20 -6.51 3.86
N MET A 187 -13.65 -5.39 3.26
CA MET A 187 -14.94 -4.76 3.53
C MET A 187 -16.16 -5.46 2.88
N GLY A 188 -15.94 -6.61 2.24
CA GLY A 188 -16.99 -7.45 1.66
C GLY A 188 -17.22 -7.28 0.16
N PHE A 189 -16.49 -6.38 -0.50
CA PHE A 189 -16.62 -6.16 -1.94
C PHE A 189 -16.27 -7.41 -2.75
N GLN A 190 -17.08 -7.73 -3.75
CA GLN A 190 -16.87 -8.86 -4.64
C GLN A 190 -16.27 -8.41 -5.98
N PHE A 191 -15.11 -8.95 -6.33
CA PHE A 191 -14.41 -8.59 -7.56
C PHE A 191 -14.87 -9.36 -8.79
N SER A 192 -15.83 -10.28 -8.68
CA SER A 192 -16.21 -11.25 -9.72
C SER A 192 -16.64 -10.63 -11.06
N GLN A 193 -17.11 -9.38 -11.05
CA GLN A 193 -17.43 -8.61 -12.26
C GLN A 193 -16.20 -8.13 -13.05
N TYR A 194 -15.02 -8.15 -12.43
CA TYR A 194 -13.73 -7.74 -12.99
C TYR A 194 -12.80 -8.96 -13.07
N PRO A 195 -12.83 -9.74 -14.17
CA PRO A 195 -12.16 -11.03 -14.24
C PRO A 195 -10.63 -10.92 -14.21
N LYS A 196 -10.01 -9.93 -14.84
CA LYS A 196 -8.55 -9.75 -14.82
C LYS A 196 -8.08 -9.29 -13.46
N VAL A 197 -8.80 -8.35 -12.84
CA VAL A 197 -8.53 -7.89 -11.48
C VAL A 197 -8.69 -9.04 -10.49
N SER A 198 -9.75 -9.84 -10.61
CA SER A 198 -9.96 -11.04 -9.78
C SER A 198 -8.83 -12.05 -9.91
N ALA A 199 -8.39 -12.34 -11.14
CA ALA A 199 -7.28 -13.25 -11.39
C ALA A 199 -5.97 -12.71 -10.80
N TRP A 200 -5.71 -11.41 -10.96
CA TRP A 200 -4.54 -10.74 -10.39
C TRP A 200 -4.54 -10.74 -8.86
N ILE A 201 -5.66 -10.43 -8.20
CA ILE A 201 -5.81 -10.56 -6.74
C ILE A 201 -5.53 -12.01 -6.30
N GLY A 202 -6.05 -12.99 -7.04
CA GLY A 202 -5.81 -14.41 -6.77
C GLY A 202 -4.33 -14.82 -6.86
N ARG A 203 -3.55 -14.19 -7.76
CA ARG A 203 -2.09 -14.35 -7.82
C ARG A 203 -1.42 -13.67 -6.63
N MET A 204 -1.77 -12.42 -6.33
CA MET A 204 -1.15 -11.66 -5.24
C MET A 204 -1.38 -12.28 -3.85
N LYS A 205 -2.56 -12.86 -3.59
CA LYS A 205 -2.87 -13.61 -2.36
C LYS A 205 -1.93 -14.79 -2.10
N LYS A 206 -1.31 -15.36 -3.15
CA LYS A 206 -0.35 -16.47 -3.03
C LYS A 206 1.09 -16.01 -2.79
N THR A 207 1.35 -14.70 -2.84
CA THR A 207 2.68 -14.14 -2.61
C THR A 207 3.05 -14.30 -1.13
N ALA A 208 4.31 -14.66 -0.85
CA ALA A 208 4.80 -14.87 0.51
C ALA A 208 4.50 -13.67 1.42
N TYR A 209 4.25 -13.95 2.70
CA TYR A 209 3.91 -12.96 3.74
C TYR A 209 2.60 -12.18 3.53
N ASN A 210 1.77 -12.51 2.53
CA ASN A 210 0.50 -11.82 2.30
C ASN A 210 -0.39 -11.83 3.55
N GLU A 211 -0.68 -13.02 4.10
CA GLU A 211 -1.54 -13.18 5.28
C GLU A 211 -0.98 -12.41 6.49
N GLU A 212 0.32 -12.55 6.78
CA GLU A 212 0.98 -11.91 7.92
C GLU A 212 0.88 -10.38 7.86
N VAL A 213 1.17 -9.77 6.71
CA VAL A 213 1.15 -8.31 6.56
C VAL A 213 -0.26 -7.73 6.66
N HIS A 214 -1.27 -8.51 6.27
CA HIS A 214 -2.64 -8.04 6.17
C HIS A 214 -3.50 -8.36 7.39
N GLN A 215 -3.04 -9.27 8.27
CA GLN A 215 -3.78 -9.73 9.44
C GLN A 215 -4.28 -8.59 10.35
N LYS A 216 -3.43 -7.58 10.65
CA LYS A 216 -3.84 -6.46 11.51
C LYS A 216 -4.94 -5.60 10.88
N LEU A 217 -4.96 -5.48 9.54
CA LEU A 217 -6.04 -4.79 8.85
C LEU A 217 -7.34 -5.60 8.88
N GLU A 218 -7.27 -6.92 8.72
CA GLU A 218 -8.42 -7.81 8.83
C GLU A 218 -9.09 -7.67 10.21
N VAL A 219 -8.29 -7.75 11.29
CA VAL A 219 -8.78 -7.53 12.67
C VAL A 219 -9.39 -6.14 12.82
N TYR A 220 -8.74 -5.10 12.30
CA TYR A 220 -9.24 -3.72 12.36
C TYR A 220 -10.60 -3.57 11.67
N VAL A 221 -10.80 -4.23 10.52
CA VAL A 221 -12.05 -4.26 9.75
C VAL A 221 -13.15 -4.99 10.53
N ASP A 222 -12.82 -6.13 11.14
CA ASP A 222 -13.76 -6.93 11.93
C ASP A 222 -14.25 -6.19 13.18
N GLU A 223 -13.33 -5.63 13.97
CA GLU A 223 -13.63 -4.88 15.19
C GLU A 223 -14.55 -3.67 14.97
N ARG A 224 -14.56 -3.12 13.74
CA ARG A 224 -15.36 -1.95 13.36
C ARG A 224 -16.62 -2.30 12.56
N GLY A 225 -16.89 -3.59 12.34
CA GLY A 225 -18.05 -4.02 11.56
C GLY A 225 -18.03 -3.51 10.11
N LEU A 226 -16.84 -3.47 9.49
CA LEU A 226 -16.65 -2.96 8.13
C LEU A 226 -16.87 -4.03 7.04
N ARG A 227 -16.95 -5.33 7.39
CA ARG A 227 -17.15 -6.48 6.47
C ARG A 227 -18.38 -6.42 5.58
N ASN A 228 -19.40 -5.66 5.99
CA ASN A 228 -20.70 -5.57 5.32
C ASN A 228 -21.05 -4.09 5.09
N PHE A 229 -20.04 -3.28 4.78
CA PHE A 229 -20.25 -1.85 4.64
C PHE A 229 -20.92 -1.49 3.30
N HIS A 230 -20.78 -2.34 2.28
CA HIS A 230 -21.43 -2.20 0.96
C HIS A 230 -22.65 -3.11 0.76
N SER A 231 -23.10 -3.81 1.80
CA SER A 231 -24.31 -4.66 1.75
C SER A 231 -25.57 -3.93 2.19
#